data_AF-A0A6M4ITP6-F1
#
_entry.id   AF-A0A6M4ITP6-F1
#
_cell.length_a   1.000
_cell.length_b   1.000
_cell.length_c   1.000
_cell.angle_alpha   90.00
_cell.angle_beta   90.00
_cell.angle_gamma   90.00
#
_symmetry.space_group_name_H-M   'P 1'
#
loop_
_entity.id
_entity.type
_entity.pdbx_description
1 polymer ?
#
loop_
_entity_poly.entity_id
_entity_poly.type
_entity_poly.pdbx_seq_one_letter_code
_entity_poly.pdbx_strand_id
1 'polypeptide(L)'
;MEPELHHHPPGLHMHYAGRSIFRFRDVARVAWAVGASLSLAACGSDNVSAPIDAISPIAIVPAALVAADGDNQVGDPNTPLLIAPSVRLLTDAGRPVPNVRVTFTPAGNSGAVARSTAITDSTGYASAGPWTLGTAITQSLVASSPALPGSSVTFRASVRPSQFDIAVRFIGDGGTARQREAFASAVARWRRVITGDVGTVPLNVPAGECQSWIPAVNESINDLLVFVRIASIDGAGKILGQASPCYVNSSNKLPIMGFFELDQDDLALLLAQGTLDNVVLHEMGHILGIGTLWNYQRQLLVGAGGDDPSFNGAEARAQFASTPGFSFAGVGVPVENSGATGTRDSHWRRSIFGNELMQGYAQPGGMPLSRITVGSLIDMGYVTAMSGADGYSFLTAARVMAPGTSEGTVMSFGNDIAAAPLFEVERNGSRRLVRPRLR
;
A
#
# COMPACT_ATOMS: atom_id res chain seq x y z
N MET A 1 2.50 -69.35 21.13
CA MET A 1 2.36 -68.59 22.38
C MET A 1 1.99 -67.17 21.99
N GLU A 2 0.74 -66.82 22.22
CA GLU A 2 0.21 -65.46 22.30
C GLU A 2 0.74 -64.78 23.60
N PRO A 3 0.45 -63.50 23.90
CA PRO A 3 1.03 -62.27 23.32
C PRO A 3 1.56 -61.31 24.43
N GLU A 4 2.08 -60.13 24.07
CA GLU A 4 2.03 -58.98 25.00
C GLU A 4 1.67 -57.68 24.27
N LEU A 5 0.73 -56.96 24.89
CA LEU A 5 0.03 -55.77 24.41
C LEU A 5 0.80 -54.49 24.75
N HIS A 6 0.72 -53.48 23.87
CA HIS A 6 0.77 -52.08 24.31
C HIS A 6 -0.40 -51.27 23.73
N HIS A 7 -1.16 -50.67 24.64
CA HIS A 7 -2.33 -49.82 24.41
C HIS A 7 -1.97 -48.44 23.84
N HIS A 8 -2.71 -48.02 22.81
CA HIS A 8 -2.93 -46.62 22.45
C HIS A 8 -4.36 -46.20 22.85
N PRO A 9 -4.59 -44.99 23.41
CA PRO A 9 -5.93 -44.44 23.57
C PRO A 9 -6.39 -43.67 22.30
N PRO A 10 -7.72 -43.60 22.06
CA PRO A 10 -8.30 -43.14 20.79
C PRO A 10 -8.53 -41.63 20.70
N GLY A 11 -8.55 -41.14 19.44
CA GLY A 11 -8.79 -39.77 19.05
C GLY A 11 -10.24 -39.29 19.24
N LEU A 12 -10.37 -37.99 19.44
CA LEU A 12 -11.64 -37.28 19.57
C LEU A 12 -12.14 -36.85 18.18
N HIS A 13 -13.23 -37.46 17.72
CA HIS A 13 -14.07 -36.97 16.62
C HIS A 13 -15.14 -36.03 17.19
N MET A 14 -15.17 -34.77 16.74
CA MET A 14 -16.20 -33.80 17.11
C MET A 14 -17.26 -33.73 16.00
N HIS A 15 -18.41 -34.36 16.23
CA HIS A 15 -19.60 -34.22 15.39
C HIS A 15 -20.47 -33.06 15.90
N TYR A 16 -20.85 -32.17 14.99
CA TYR A 16 -21.72 -31.02 15.19
C TYR A 16 -23.19 -31.43 14.94
N ALA A 17 -24.07 -31.26 15.92
CA ALA A 17 -25.52 -31.31 15.71
C ALA A 17 -26.29 -30.59 16.84
N GLY A 18 -27.32 -29.84 16.47
CA GLY A 18 -28.49 -29.61 17.34
C GLY A 18 -28.91 -28.17 17.58
N ARG A 19 -29.88 -27.69 16.78
CA ARG A 19 -30.70 -26.48 17.01
C ARG A 19 -31.80 -26.74 18.06
N SER A 20 -32.16 -25.71 18.86
CA SER A 20 -33.51 -25.48 19.42
C SER A 20 -33.48 -24.17 20.24
N ILE A 21 -34.08 -23.04 19.81
CA ILE A 21 -35.50 -22.64 19.87
C ILE A 21 -36.18 -23.03 21.18
N PHE A 22 -36.36 -22.07 22.09
CA PHE A 22 -37.36 -22.13 23.16
C PHE A 22 -38.31 -20.94 23.07
N ARG A 23 -39.59 -21.27 22.86
CA ARG A 23 -40.76 -20.40 22.89
C ARG A 23 -41.19 -20.18 24.35
N PHE A 24 -41.57 -18.95 24.69
CA PHE A 24 -42.38 -18.65 25.87
C PHE A 24 -43.80 -19.21 25.69
N ARG A 25 -44.32 -19.86 26.75
CA ARG A 25 -45.74 -20.22 26.92
C ARG A 25 -46.28 -19.52 28.17
N ASP A 26 -47.55 -19.17 28.06
CA ASP A 26 -48.37 -18.36 28.93
C ASP A 26 -48.83 -19.01 30.25
N VAL A 27 -49.45 -18.14 31.06
CA VAL A 27 -50.56 -18.34 32.03
C VAL A 27 -50.20 -18.71 33.47
N ALA A 28 -50.47 -17.79 34.42
CA ALA A 28 -51.64 -17.93 35.31
C ALA A 28 -51.84 -16.71 36.23
N ARG A 29 -53.11 -16.29 36.28
CA ARG A 29 -53.70 -15.27 37.14
C ARG A 29 -53.87 -15.83 38.56
N VAL A 30 -53.66 -14.99 39.59
CA VAL A 30 -54.39 -15.12 40.87
C VAL A 30 -54.78 -13.72 41.34
N ALA A 31 -56.08 -13.51 41.45
CA ALA A 31 -56.70 -12.35 42.06
C ALA A 31 -57.05 -12.66 43.52
N TRP A 32 -56.85 -11.70 44.41
CA TRP A 32 -57.60 -11.60 45.67
C TRP A 32 -57.93 -10.14 45.93
N ALA A 33 -59.22 -9.87 46.03
CA ALA A 33 -59.80 -8.62 46.48
C ALA A 33 -60.19 -8.78 47.95
N VAL A 34 -59.85 -7.80 48.79
CA VAL A 34 -60.59 -7.48 50.01
C VAL A 34 -60.61 -5.96 50.13
N GLY A 35 -61.82 -5.39 50.01
CA GLY A 35 -62.09 -3.99 50.33
C GLY A 35 -62.42 -3.85 51.81
N ALA A 36 -62.00 -2.74 52.40
CA ALA A 36 -62.60 -2.18 53.60
C ALA A 36 -62.48 -0.65 53.51
N SER A 37 -63.60 -0.02 53.18
CA SER A 37 -63.83 1.42 53.28
C SER A 37 -64.14 1.79 54.73
N LEU A 38 -63.37 2.70 55.31
CA LEU A 38 -63.69 3.38 56.57
C LEU A 38 -63.51 4.89 56.34
N SER A 39 -64.61 5.63 56.41
CA SER A 39 -64.65 7.09 56.36
C SER A 39 -64.87 7.60 57.77
N LEU A 40 -64.03 8.51 58.28
CA LEU A 40 -64.44 9.48 59.30
C LEU A 40 -63.43 10.64 59.44
N ALA A 41 -64.02 11.83 59.37
CA ALA A 41 -63.67 13.09 60.03
C ALA A 41 -62.34 13.79 59.71
N ALA A 42 -62.47 14.92 59.02
CA ALA A 42 -61.55 16.04 59.07
C ALA A 42 -61.63 16.77 60.42
N CYS A 43 -60.47 17.14 60.97
CA CYS A 43 -60.21 18.38 61.72
C CYS A 43 -58.69 18.63 61.65
N GLY A 44 -58.29 19.84 61.28
CA GLY A 44 -56.94 20.15 60.84
C GLY A 44 -55.90 20.38 61.94
N SER A 45 -54.64 20.35 61.52
CA SER A 45 -53.56 21.20 62.02
C SER A 45 -52.35 21.09 61.08
N ASP A 46 -51.97 22.26 60.55
CA ASP A 46 -50.64 22.69 60.09
C ASP A 46 -50.02 22.04 58.85
N ASN A 47 -50.33 22.68 57.71
CA ASN A 47 -49.53 22.64 56.49
C ASN A 47 -48.11 23.17 56.77
N VAL A 48 -47.13 22.26 56.80
CA VAL A 48 -45.76 22.57 56.35
C VAL A 48 -45.45 21.68 55.16
N SER A 49 -46.11 21.96 54.03
CA SER A 49 -45.55 21.63 52.73
C SER A 49 -44.51 22.72 52.43
N ALA A 50 -43.27 22.49 52.84
CA ALA A 50 -42.17 23.21 52.22
C ALA A 50 -42.27 22.96 50.71
N PRO A 51 -42.23 23.99 49.85
CA PRO A 51 -42.12 23.75 48.43
C PRO A 51 -40.82 22.97 48.23
N ILE A 52 -40.90 21.79 47.61
CA ILE A 52 -39.74 21.22 46.96
C ILE A 52 -39.33 22.26 45.92
N ASP A 53 -38.28 23.04 46.21
CA ASP A 53 -37.67 23.91 45.23
C ASP A 53 -37.44 23.08 43.97
N ALA A 54 -38.11 23.49 42.88
CA ALA A 54 -37.86 22.92 41.58
C ALA A 54 -36.37 23.10 41.32
N ILE A 55 -35.61 22.00 41.39
CA ILE A 55 -34.18 21.99 41.07
C ILE A 55 -34.09 22.58 39.67
N SER A 56 -33.52 23.78 39.56
CA SER A 56 -33.32 24.41 38.25
C SER A 56 -32.61 23.39 37.36
N PRO A 57 -33.10 23.12 36.13
CA PRO A 57 -32.45 22.16 35.25
C PRO A 57 -30.99 22.59 35.12
N ILE A 58 -30.07 21.71 35.51
CA ILE A 58 -28.63 22.02 35.47
C ILE A 58 -28.31 22.36 34.01
N ALA A 59 -27.94 23.60 33.74
CA ALA A 59 -27.62 24.06 32.40
C ALA A 59 -26.44 23.23 31.87
N ILE A 60 -26.67 22.49 30.79
CA ILE A 60 -25.64 21.70 30.12
C ILE A 60 -24.98 22.62 29.09
N VAL A 61 -24.09 23.50 29.57
CA VAL A 61 -23.37 24.45 28.71
C VAL A 61 -22.03 23.81 28.30
N PRO A 62 -21.75 23.65 27.00
CA PRO A 62 -20.43 23.24 26.53
C PRO A 62 -19.35 24.21 27.02
N ALA A 63 -18.28 23.69 27.61
CA ALA A 63 -17.15 24.50 28.08
C ALA A 63 -15.80 23.98 27.57
N ALA A 64 -15.67 22.67 27.35
CA ALA A 64 -14.42 22.06 26.90
C ALA A 64 -14.66 20.97 25.86
N LEU A 65 -13.89 21.02 24.76
CA LEU A 65 -13.75 19.94 23.80
C LEU A 65 -12.35 19.33 23.96
N VAL A 66 -12.28 18.05 24.33
CA VAL A 66 -11.01 17.38 24.62
C VAL A 66 -10.80 16.19 23.68
N ALA A 67 -9.54 15.93 23.32
CA ALA A 67 -9.18 14.69 22.64
C ALA A 67 -9.48 13.51 23.57
N ALA A 68 -10.12 12.48 23.03
CA ALA A 68 -10.42 11.25 23.75
C ALA A 68 -9.54 10.09 23.27
N ASP A 69 -9.45 9.89 21.95
CA ASP A 69 -8.66 8.81 21.38
C ASP A 69 -8.23 9.11 19.94
N GLY A 70 -7.25 8.37 19.42
CA GLY A 70 -6.83 8.39 18.02
C GLY A 70 -5.86 9.52 17.64
N ASP A 71 -5.20 10.15 18.61
CA ASP A 71 -4.12 11.13 18.35
C ASP A 71 -2.74 10.46 18.24
N ASN A 72 -1.79 11.12 17.56
CA ASN A 72 -0.40 10.73 17.38
C ASN A 72 -0.19 9.32 16.80
N GLN A 73 -1.02 8.94 15.84
CA GLN A 73 -0.94 7.62 15.20
C GLN A 73 0.06 7.57 14.04
N VAL A 74 0.61 6.39 13.78
CA VAL A 74 1.44 6.12 12.60
C VAL A 74 0.76 5.06 11.75
N GLY A 75 0.62 5.32 10.45
CA GLY A 75 -0.01 4.40 9.51
C GLY A 75 0.64 4.42 8.14
N ASP A 76 0.21 3.52 7.29
CA ASP A 76 0.60 3.52 5.88
C ASP A 76 -0.26 4.55 5.12
N PRO A 77 0.24 5.14 4.02
CA PRO A 77 -0.57 6.08 3.24
C PRO A 77 -1.81 5.35 2.70
N ASN A 78 -2.92 6.05 2.43
CA ASN A 78 -4.19 5.49 1.92
C ASN A 78 -4.77 4.29 2.70
N THR A 79 -4.33 4.06 3.93
CA THR A 79 -4.81 2.98 4.80
C THR A 79 -5.55 3.58 6.01
N PRO A 80 -6.68 2.99 6.44
CA PRO A 80 -7.35 3.42 7.67
C PRO A 80 -6.45 3.17 8.88
N LEU A 81 -6.32 4.19 9.72
CA LEU A 81 -5.74 4.06 11.05
C LEU A 81 -6.58 3.14 11.93
N LEU A 82 -5.91 2.40 12.80
CA LEU A 82 -6.53 1.39 13.66
C LEU A 82 -7.45 2.01 14.72
N ILE A 83 -7.10 3.19 15.22
CA ILE A 83 -7.86 3.89 16.26
C ILE A 83 -8.59 5.07 15.64
N ALA A 84 -9.91 5.10 15.77
CA ALA A 84 -10.73 6.19 15.26
C ALA A 84 -10.54 7.46 16.10
N PRO A 85 -10.23 8.62 15.51
CA PRO A 85 -10.21 9.89 16.23
C PRO A 85 -11.55 10.16 16.92
N SER A 86 -11.49 10.50 18.20
CA SER A 86 -12.67 10.84 18.99
C SER A 86 -12.39 11.96 19.97
N VAL A 87 -13.42 12.76 20.22
CA VAL A 87 -13.42 13.84 21.19
C VAL A 87 -14.50 13.61 22.23
N ARG A 88 -14.33 14.26 23.39
CA ARG A 88 -15.37 14.34 24.41
C ARG A 88 -15.71 15.80 24.68
N LEU A 89 -17.01 16.10 24.76
CA LEU A 89 -17.52 17.42 25.10
C LEU A 89 -17.99 17.45 26.55
N LEU A 90 -17.50 18.44 27.30
CA LEU A 90 -17.72 18.58 28.73
C LEU A 90 -18.22 19.99 29.09
N THR A 91 -18.96 20.07 30.18
CA THR A 91 -19.28 21.31 30.90
C THR A 91 -18.06 21.79 31.71
N ASP A 92 -18.15 22.99 32.28
CA ASP A 92 -17.16 23.57 33.20
C ASP A 92 -16.97 22.72 34.48
N ALA A 93 -18.05 22.09 34.94
CA ALA A 93 -18.05 21.13 36.05
C ALA A 93 -17.58 19.71 35.64
N GLY A 94 -17.10 19.50 34.41
CA GLY A 94 -16.59 18.21 33.94
C GLY A 94 -17.66 17.16 33.61
N ARG A 95 -18.95 17.54 33.59
CA ARG A 95 -20.07 16.66 33.20
C ARG A 95 -20.17 16.53 31.68
N PRO A 96 -20.57 15.36 31.13
CA PRO A 96 -20.69 15.17 29.69
C PRO A 96 -21.83 15.97 29.07
N VAL A 97 -21.64 16.41 27.83
CA VAL A 97 -22.62 17.18 27.06
C VAL A 97 -23.10 16.35 25.86
N PRO A 98 -24.29 15.71 25.94
CA PRO A 98 -24.85 14.92 24.84
C PRO A 98 -25.52 15.78 23.77
N ASN A 99 -25.81 15.17 22.61
CA ASN A 99 -26.60 15.73 21.51
C ASN A 99 -26.01 16.99 20.85
N VAL A 100 -24.69 17.18 20.89
CA VAL A 100 -23.99 18.30 20.26
C VAL A 100 -23.23 17.83 19.02
N ARG A 101 -23.32 18.61 17.93
CA ARG A 101 -22.58 18.34 16.69
C ARG A 101 -21.10 18.66 16.82
N VAL A 102 -20.27 17.73 16.37
CA VAL A 102 -18.82 17.88 16.16
C VAL A 102 -18.53 17.65 14.68
N THR A 103 -17.72 18.52 14.09
CA THR A 103 -17.22 18.43 12.72
C THR A 103 -15.75 18.07 12.73
N PHE A 104 -15.36 17.08 11.93
CA PHE A 104 -14.00 16.58 11.74
C PHE A 104 -13.53 16.95 10.34
N THR A 105 -12.49 17.78 10.26
CA THR A 105 -11.97 18.33 9.00
C THR A 105 -10.51 17.95 8.81
N PRO A 106 -10.18 16.99 7.93
CA PRO A 106 -8.81 16.70 7.55
C PRO A 106 -8.19 17.92 6.84
N ALA A 107 -6.90 18.19 7.08
CA ALA A 107 -6.16 19.17 6.30
C ALA A 107 -5.92 18.66 4.86
N GLY A 108 -5.43 19.55 3.98
CA GLY A 108 -5.07 19.18 2.61
C GLY A 108 -4.10 17.99 2.59
N ASN A 109 -4.36 17.01 1.73
CA ASN A 109 -3.60 15.77 1.61
C ASN A 109 -3.50 14.93 2.91
N SER A 110 -4.33 15.22 3.92
CA SER A 110 -4.43 14.45 5.16
C SER A 110 -5.48 13.32 5.11
N GLY A 111 -5.88 12.94 3.90
CA GLY A 111 -6.81 11.85 3.65
C GLY A 111 -8.25 12.17 4.05
N ALA A 112 -8.98 11.18 4.54
CA ALA A 112 -10.41 11.27 4.80
C ALA A 112 -10.83 10.49 6.04
N VAL A 113 -11.84 11.00 6.75
CA VAL A 113 -12.50 10.31 7.85
C VAL A 113 -13.78 9.64 7.37
N ALA A 114 -14.15 8.51 7.98
CA ALA A 114 -15.40 7.83 7.67
C ALA A 114 -16.64 8.73 7.91
N ARG A 115 -16.57 9.64 8.88
CA ARG A 115 -17.62 10.60 9.23
C ARG A 115 -17.03 11.99 9.44
N SER A 116 -17.33 12.92 8.55
CA SER A 116 -16.96 14.34 8.70
C SER A 116 -17.78 15.06 9.78
N THR A 117 -18.90 14.48 10.21
CA THR A 117 -19.72 15.00 11.32
C THR A 117 -20.22 13.87 12.21
N ALA A 118 -20.28 14.11 13.52
CA ALA A 118 -20.88 13.21 14.49
C ALA A 118 -21.60 14.00 15.59
N ILE A 119 -22.52 13.35 16.30
CA ILE A 119 -23.23 13.91 17.45
C ILE A 119 -22.69 13.26 18.72
N THR A 120 -22.49 14.04 19.78
CA THR A 120 -22.04 13.53 21.07
C THR A 120 -23.10 12.60 21.70
N ASP A 121 -22.68 11.45 22.19
CA ASP A 121 -23.55 10.48 22.87
C ASP A 121 -23.89 10.90 24.31
N SER A 122 -24.63 10.05 25.04
CA SER A 122 -25.00 10.27 26.45
C SER A 122 -23.82 10.47 27.40
N THR A 123 -22.62 10.03 27.00
CA THR A 123 -21.37 10.17 27.74
C THR A 123 -20.46 11.28 27.21
N GLY A 124 -20.94 12.03 26.22
CA GLY A 124 -20.30 13.22 25.65
C GLY A 124 -19.32 12.92 24.52
N TYR A 125 -19.20 11.67 24.04
CA TYR A 125 -18.22 11.32 23.00
C TYR A 125 -18.78 11.49 21.59
N ALA A 126 -17.95 11.99 20.69
CA ALA A 126 -18.19 11.99 19.26
C ALA A 126 -16.93 11.45 18.55
N SER A 127 -17.11 10.57 17.56
CA SER A 127 -16.01 9.94 16.82
C SER A 127 -16.15 10.18 15.32
N ALA A 128 -15.02 10.38 14.66
CA ALA A 128 -14.93 10.47 13.20
C ALA A 128 -15.07 9.09 12.51
N GLY A 129 -15.02 7.99 13.27
CA GLY A 129 -14.76 6.66 12.71
C GLY A 129 -13.31 6.54 12.20
N PRO A 130 -12.97 5.47 11.47
CA PRO A 130 -11.61 5.29 10.95
C PRO A 130 -11.14 6.49 10.13
N TRP A 131 -9.89 6.90 10.35
CA TRP A 131 -9.23 7.95 9.58
C TRP A 131 -8.26 7.31 8.59
N THR A 132 -8.57 7.37 7.30
CA THR A 132 -7.68 6.93 6.22
C THR A 132 -6.68 8.03 5.91
N LEU A 133 -5.39 7.73 6.05
CA LEU A 133 -4.33 8.72 5.81
C LEU A 133 -4.24 9.09 4.33
N GLY A 134 -3.85 10.33 4.06
CA GLY A 134 -3.51 10.80 2.72
C GLY A 134 -2.02 10.63 2.39
N THR A 135 -1.52 11.46 1.48
CA THR A 135 -0.16 11.37 0.94
C THR A 135 0.87 12.26 1.67
N ALA A 136 0.43 13.19 2.53
CA ALA A 136 1.35 14.01 3.30
C ALA A 136 2.12 13.19 4.36
N ILE A 137 3.39 13.50 4.60
CA ILE A 137 4.18 12.80 5.63
C ILE A 137 3.58 13.03 7.03
N THR A 138 3.21 14.29 7.32
CA THR A 138 2.47 14.66 8.52
C THR A 138 1.02 14.93 8.16
N GLN A 139 0.12 14.38 8.97
CA GLN A 139 -1.31 14.39 8.76
C GLN A 139 -1.96 15.21 9.90
N SER A 140 -3.02 15.94 9.57
CA SER A 140 -3.76 16.71 10.58
C SER A 140 -5.26 16.63 10.37
N LEU A 141 -6.00 16.47 11.46
CA LEU A 141 -7.45 16.43 11.50
C LEU A 141 -7.94 17.33 12.61
N VAL A 142 -8.78 18.31 12.28
CA VAL A 142 -9.33 19.25 13.26
C VAL A 142 -10.76 18.86 13.61
N ALA A 143 -11.03 18.64 14.90
CA ALA A 143 -12.36 18.49 15.45
C ALA A 143 -12.82 19.81 16.08
N SER A 144 -14.00 20.29 15.70
CA SER A 144 -14.59 21.54 16.20
C SER A 144 -16.09 21.41 16.40
N SER A 145 -16.67 22.28 17.22
CA SER A 145 -18.12 22.35 17.42
C SER A 145 -18.61 23.80 17.37
N PRO A 146 -19.72 24.10 16.66
CA PRO A 146 -20.35 25.41 16.71
C PRO A 146 -20.83 25.81 18.12
N ALA A 147 -21.06 24.82 19.00
CA ALA A 147 -21.49 25.07 20.36
C ALA A 147 -20.35 25.53 21.29
N LEU A 148 -19.10 25.48 20.80
CA LEU A 148 -17.91 25.99 21.50
C LEU A 148 -17.02 26.78 20.53
N PRO A 149 -17.45 27.97 20.05
CA PRO A 149 -16.69 28.77 19.09
C PRO A 149 -15.28 29.09 19.61
N GLY A 150 -14.29 29.02 18.71
CA GLY A 150 -12.88 29.29 19.06
C GLY A 150 -12.15 28.13 19.75
N SER A 151 -12.82 27.04 20.09
CA SER A 151 -12.18 25.82 20.61
C SER A 151 -12.16 24.71 19.56
N SER A 152 -11.02 24.03 19.46
CA SER A 152 -10.85 22.88 18.57
C SER A 152 -9.80 21.92 19.12
N VAL A 153 -9.94 20.65 18.76
CA VAL A 153 -8.93 19.62 19.01
C VAL A 153 -8.26 19.29 17.69
N THR A 154 -6.93 19.26 17.67
CA THR A 154 -6.17 18.83 16.50
C THR A 154 -5.60 17.46 16.77
N PHE A 155 -5.99 16.48 15.96
CA PHE A 155 -5.34 15.17 15.90
C PHE A 155 -4.20 15.23 14.89
N ARG A 156 -3.10 14.56 15.23
CA ARG A 156 -1.91 14.37 14.41
C ARG A 156 -1.76 12.90 14.07
N ALA A 157 -1.29 12.64 12.87
CA ALA A 157 -0.77 11.33 12.50
C ALA A 157 0.42 11.52 11.55
N SER A 158 1.16 10.44 11.32
CA SER A 158 2.23 10.44 10.32
C SER A 158 2.21 9.18 9.47
N VAL A 159 2.62 9.33 8.22
CA VAL A 159 2.89 8.19 7.35
C VAL A 159 4.18 7.50 7.83
N ARG A 160 4.16 6.17 7.90
CA ARG A 160 5.34 5.37 8.22
C ARG A 160 6.43 5.62 7.17
N PRO A 161 7.65 6.05 7.57
CA PRO A 161 8.75 6.18 6.64
C PRO A 161 9.17 4.79 6.14
N SER A 162 9.57 4.72 4.87
CA SER A 162 10.15 3.50 4.33
C SER A 162 11.54 3.26 4.91
N GLN A 163 11.77 2.02 5.34
CA GLN A 163 13.07 1.53 5.78
C GLN A 163 13.95 1.10 4.59
N PHE A 164 13.38 1.00 3.39
CA PHE A 164 14.12 0.67 2.18
C PHE A 164 14.86 1.89 1.64
N ASP A 165 16.14 1.74 1.33
CA ASP A 165 17.01 2.75 0.75
C ASP A 165 17.37 2.40 -0.71
N ILE A 166 17.52 3.43 -1.53
CA ILE A 166 18.05 3.28 -2.89
C ILE A 166 19.07 4.37 -3.10
N ALA A 167 20.35 3.98 -3.16
CA ALA A 167 21.45 4.88 -3.48
C ALA A 167 21.62 4.93 -5.00
N VAL A 168 21.61 6.14 -5.58
CA VAL A 168 21.83 6.34 -7.02
C VAL A 168 23.16 7.05 -7.24
N ARG A 169 24.00 6.50 -8.12
CA ARG A 169 25.31 7.07 -8.49
C ARG A 169 25.40 7.26 -9.99
N PHE A 170 25.48 8.51 -10.40
CA PHE A 170 25.67 8.85 -11.81
C PHE A 170 27.15 8.75 -12.20
N ILE A 171 27.40 8.16 -13.37
CA ILE A 171 28.71 8.03 -14.00
C ILE A 171 28.76 8.94 -15.24
N GLY A 172 29.92 9.52 -15.52
CA GLY A 172 30.12 10.45 -16.63
C GLY A 172 29.84 11.89 -16.25
N ASP A 173 29.20 12.66 -17.15
CA ASP A 173 28.79 14.06 -16.90
C ASP A 173 27.72 14.19 -15.79
N GLY A 174 27.13 13.05 -15.44
CA GLY A 174 26.14 12.89 -14.40
C GLY A 174 24.74 13.34 -14.77
N GLY A 175 24.49 13.71 -16.02
CA GLY A 175 23.19 14.17 -16.49
C GLY A 175 22.77 15.56 -15.99
N THR A 176 21.78 16.10 -16.69
CA THR A 176 21.09 17.36 -16.42
C THR A 176 20.25 17.31 -15.14
N ALA A 177 19.85 18.48 -14.64
CA ALA A 177 18.98 18.60 -13.47
C ALA A 177 17.65 17.85 -13.65
N ARG A 178 17.02 17.95 -14.83
CA ARG A 178 15.73 17.30 -15.11
C ARG A 178 15.81 15.77 -15.08
N GLN A 179 16.91 15.20 -15.56
CA GLN A 179 17.14 13.76 -15.50
C GLN A 179 17.37 13.31 -14.06
N ARG A 180 18.21 14.01 -13.30
CA ARG A 180 18.45 13.71 -11.88
C ARG A 180 17.16 13.78 -11.06
N GLU A 181 16.28 14.73 -11.36
CA GLU A 181 14.95 14.86 -10.75
C GLU A 181 14.04 13.67 -11.10
N ALA A 182 14.10 13.14 -12.33
CA ALA A 182 13.37 11.93 -12.71
C ALA A 182 13.80 10.73 -11.85
N PHE A 183 15.11 10.52 -11.68
CA PHE A 183 15.65 9.46 -10.82
C PHE A 183 15.28 9.67 -9.34
N ALA A 184 15.37 10.89 -8.82
CA ALA A 184 14.96 11.19 -7.45
C ALA A 184 13.47 10.90 -7.24
N SER A 185 12.62 11.24 -8.22
CA SER A 185 11.19 10.97 -8.20
C SER A 185 10.88 9.46 -8.26
N ALA A 186 11.61 8.72 -9.09
CA ALA A 186 11.50 7.27 -9.18
C ALA A 186 11.97 6.56 -7.89
N VAL A 187 13.08 6.99 -7.28
CA VAL A 187 13.52 6.53 -5.96
C VAL A 187 12.45 6.78 -4.91
N ALA A 188 11.93 8.01 -4.83
CA ALA A 188 10.87 8.35 -3.89
C ALA A 188 9.61 7.52 -4.13
N ARG A 189 9.29 7.18 -5.38
CA ARG A 189 8.15 6.35 -5.75
C ARG A 189 8.34 4.90 -5.32
N TRP A 190 9.47 4.28 -5.64
CA TRP A 190 9.76 2.91 -5.22
C TRP A 190 9.87 2.77 -3.70
N ARG A 191 10.41 3.76 -2.99
CA ARG A 191 10.40 3.78 -1.52
C ARG A 191 9.01 3.97 -0.92
N ARG A 192 8.03 4.52 -1.63
CA ARG A 192 6.63 4.51 -1.18
C ARG A 192 5.99 3.13 -1.33
N VAL A 193 6.49 2.32 -2.26
CA VAL A 193 5.99 0.96 -2.54
C VAL A 193 6.68 -0.04 -1.63
N ILE A 194 8.00 -0.05 -1.58
CA ILE A 194 8.81 -0.96 -0.78
C ILE A 194 9.14 -0.25 0.53
N THR A 195 8.65 -0.79 1.63
CA THR A 195 8.68 -0.12 2.93
C THR A 195 9.56 -0.83 3.95
N GLY A 196 9.84 -2.12 3.79
CA GLY A 196 10.74 -2.85 4.66
C GLY A 196 12.20 -2.83 4.18
N ASP A 197 13.09 -2.87 5.15
CA ASP A 197 14.53 -3.09 4.99
C ASP A 197 14.79 -4.48 4.39
N VAL A 198 15.64 -4.55 3.36
CA VAL A 198 16.15 -5.80 2.78
C VAL A 198 17.57 -6.12 3.25
N GLY A 199 18.17 -5.23 4.04
CA GLY A 199 19.38 -5.43 4.81
C GLY A 199 20.63 -4.82 4.19
N THR A 200 21.70 -4.83 4.98
CA THR A 200 23.02 -4.33 4.58
C THR A 200 23.98 -5.48 4.24
N VAL A 201 24.65 -5.41 3.09
CA VAL A 201 25.62 -6.42 2.63
C VAL A 201 26.98 -5.78 2.31
N PRO A 202 28.10 -6.26 2.86
CA PRO A 202 29.42 -5.81 2.44
C PRO A 202 29.74 -6.30 1.02
N LEU A 203 30.11 -5.37 0.13
CA LEU A 203 30.42 -5.67 -1.26
C LEU A 203 31.81 -5.12 -1.62
N ASN A 204 32.69 -6.04 -2.06
CA ASN A 204 34.01 -5.70 -2.61
C ASN A 204 34.17 -6.32 -3.99
N VAL A 205 34.04 -5.49 -5.03
CA VAL A 205 34.05 -5.91 -6.44
C VAL A 205 34.93 -4.98 -7.28
N PRO A 206 35.68 -5.52 -8.26
CA PRO A 206 36.51 -4.71 -9.14
C PRO A 206 35.66 -3.92 -10.14
N ALA A 207 36.24 -2.86 -10.70
CA ALA A 207 35.64 -2.12 -11.79
C ALA A 207 35.40 -3.04 -13.01
N GLY A 208 34.34 -2.77 -13.77
CA GLY A 208 34.07 -3.49 -15.01
C GLY A 208 33.36 -4.85 -14.87
N GLU A 209 33.19 -5.38 -13.65
CA GLU A 209 32.64 -6.73 -13.46
C GLU A 209 31.16 -6.83 -13.82
N CYS A 210 30.35 -5.86 -13.38
CA CYS A 210 28.93 -5.74 -13.74
C CYS A 210 28.74 -5.16 -15.15
N GLN A 211 29.32 -3.98 -15.41
CA GLN A 211 29.41 -3.34 -16.72
C GLN A 211 30.76 -2.66 -16.86
N SER A 212 31.28 -2.54 -18.08
CA SER A 212 32.62 -2.01 -18.37
C SER A 212 32.88 -0.59 -17.85
N TRP A 213 31.81 0.19 -17.67
CA TRP A 213 31.84 1.58 -17.22
C TRP A 213 31.57 1.76 -15.73
N ILE A 214 31.23 0.68 -15.01
CA ILE A 214 30.95 0.75 -13.57
C ILE A 214 32.27 0.68 -12.78
N PRO A 215 32.50 1.62 -11.84
CA PRO A 215 33.72 1.64 -11.03
C PRO A 215 33.76 0.49 -10.02
N ALA A 216 34.91 0.31 -9.38
CA ALA A 216 35.04 -0.62 -8.26
C ALA A 216 34.17 -0.17 -7.09
N VAL A 217 33.64 -1.14 -6.34
CA VAL A 217 32.86 -0.91 -5.12
C VAL A 217 33.54 -1.64 -3.97
N ASN A 218 33.74 -0.95 -2.86
CA ASN A 218 34.30 -1.51 -1.62
C ASN A 218 33.64 -0.83 -0.42
N GLU A 219 32.41 -1.20 -0.14
CA GLU A 219 31.61 -0.63 0.94
C GLU A 219 30.47 -1.57 1.36
N SER A 220 29.76 -1.21 2.42
CA SER A 220 28.50 -1.86 2.79
C SER A 220 27.34 -1.21 2.05
N ILE A 221 26.61 -2.00 1.27
CA ILE A 221 25.43 -1.56 0.54
C ILE A 221 24.21 -1.78 1.44
N ASN A 222 23.51 -0.69 1.77
CA ASN A 222 22.21 -0.77 2.41
C ASN A 222 21.13 -0.85 1.35
N ASP A 223 20.36 -1.94 1.35
CA ASP A 223 19.28 -2.22 0.42
C ASP A 223 19.67 -2.32 -1.06
N LEU A 224 19.79 -1.20 -1.77
CA LEU A 224 20.07 -1.18 -3.22
C LEU A 224 20.98 -0.03 -3.64
N LEU A 225 22.06 -0.36 -4.35
CA LEU A 225 22.90 0.60 -5.08
C LEU A 225 22.64 0.53 -6.59
N VAL A 226 22.30 1.66 -7.20
CA VAL A 226 22.08 1.80 -8.65
C VAL A 226 23.14 2.71 -9.26
N PHE A 227 23.87 2.19 -10.24
CA PHE A 227 24.71 3.02 -11.11
C PHE A 227 23.94 3.49 -12.33
N VAL A 228 24.02 4.78 -12.64
CA VAL A 228 23.33 5.39 -13.77
C VAL A 228 24.34 5.95 -14.76
N ARG A 229 24.15 5.66 -16.04
CA ARG A 229 24.85 6.31 -17.14
C ARG A 229 23.83 6.91 -18.10
N ILE A 230 24.15 8.07 -18.66
CA ILE A 230 23.40 8.69 -19.76
C ILE A 230 24.35 8.75 -20.94
N ALA A 231 24.03 8.02 -22.00
CA ALA A 231 24.89 7.85 -23.17
C ALA A 231 24.05 7.38 -24.37
N SER A 232 24.60 7.45 -25.58
CA SER A 232 23.96 6.83 -26.75
C SER A 232 23.98 5.32 -26.61
N ILE A 233 22.82 4.68 -26.80
CA ILE A 233 22.70 3.22 -26.78
C ILE A 233 22.65 2.70 -28.22
N ASP A 234 21.62 3.09 -28.98
CA ASP A 234 21.43 2.58 -30.33
C ASP A 234 20.79 3.58 -31.32
N GLY A 235 20.71 4.85 -30.92
CA GLY A 235 20.15 5.93 -31.71
C GLY A 235 18.63 6.06 -31.53
N ALA A 236 18.09 7.21 -31.91
CA ALA A 236 16.71 7.58 -31.61
C ALA A 236 15.65 6.57 -32.09
N GLY A 237 14.65 6.34 -31.24
CA GLY A 237 13.43 5.59 -31.49
C GLY A 237 13.53 4.10 -31.24
N LYS A 238 14.57 3.63 -30.54
CA LYS A 238 14.82 2.22 -30.26
C LYS A 238 14.81 1.95 -28.75
N ILE A 239 15.96 1.70 -28.11
CA ILE A 239 16.02 1.43 -26.67
C ILE A 239 15.99 2.77 -25.94
N LEU A 240 14.87 3.08 -25.28
CA LEU A 240 14.71 4.35 -24.55
C LEU A 240 15.60 4.41 -23.29
N GLY A 241 15.82 3.25 -22.69
CA GLY A 241 16.66 3.00 -21.53
C GLY A 241 16.81 1.50 -21.37
N GLN A 242 17.83 1.08 -20.64
CA GLN A 242 18.00 -0.31 -20.28
C GLN A 242 18.54 -0.47 -18.87
N ALA A 243 18.09 -1.49 -18.16
CA ALA A 243 18.47 -1.73 -16.79
C ALA A 243 18.52 -3.22 -16.42
N SER A 244 19.34 -3.53 -15.42
CA SER A 244 19.45 -4.90 -14.90
C SER A 244 20.07 -4.93 -13.50
N PRO A 245 19.69 -5.89 -12.64
CA PRO A 245 20.46 -6.24 -11.45
C PRO A 245 21.75 -6.98 -11.85
N CYS A 246 22.82 -6.74 -11.11
CA CYS A 246 24.10 -7.45 -11.26
C CYS A 246 24.46 -8.28 -10.03
N TYR A 247 24.03 -7.84 -8.84
CA TYR A 247 24.32 -8.54 -7.59
C TYR A 247 23.03 -8.70 -6.79
N VAL A 248 22.84 -9.90 -6.25
CA VAL A 248 21.74 -10.24 -5.35
C VAL A 248 22.27 -10.78 -4.03
N ASN A 249 21.56 -10.51 -2.95
CA ASN A 249 21.87 -11.04 -1.62
C ASN A 249 21.49 -12.53 -1.56
N SER A 250 22.40 -13.39 -1.11
CA SER A 250 22.18 -14.83 -1.02
C SER A 250 21.07 -15.22 -0.04
N SER A 251 20.77 -14.41 0.98
CA SER A 251 19.77 -14.77 2.00
C SER A 251 18.33 -14.58 1.52
N ASN A 252 18.04 -13.50 0.79
CA ASN A 252 16.69 -13.12 0.37
C ASN A 252 16.51 -13.13 -1.15
N LYS A 253 17.61 -13.33 -1.91
CA LYS A 253 17.61 -13.37 -3.37
C LYS A 253 17.11 -12.08 -4.02
N LEU A 254 17.18 -10.97 -3.29
CA LEU A 254 16.81 -9.64 -3.77
C LEU A 254 18.06 -8.89 -4.26
N PRO A 255 17.91 -8.01 -5.26
CA PRO A 255 18.97 -7.13 -5.73
C PRO A 255 19.60 -6.31 -4.61
N ILE A 256 20.93 -6.21 -4.63
CA ILE A 256 21.70 -5.25 -3.83
C ILE A 256 22.45 -4.25 -4.70
N MET A 257 22.72 -4.59 -5.95
CA MET A 257 23.32 -3.66 -6.90
C MET A 257 22.85 -3.93 -8.33
N GLY A 258 22.56 -2.88 -9.07
CA GLY A 258 22.27 -2.92 -10.49
C GLY A 258 22.67 -1.63 -11.19
N PHE A 259 22.27 -1.52 -12.45
CA PHE A 259 22.57 -0.36 -13.26
C PHE A 259 21.42 0.01 -14.18
N PHE A 260 21.45 1.27 -14.60
CA PHE A 260 20.55 1.89 -15.54
C PHE A 260 21.39 2.64 -16.57
N GLU A 261 21.13 2.44 -17.85
CA GLU A 261 21.59 3.30 -18.92
C GLU A 261 20.41 3.98 -19.64
N LEU A 262 20.39 5.31 -19.67
CA LEU A 262 19.35 6.11 -20.33
C LEU A 262 19.86 6.55 -21.69
N ASP A 263 19.10 6.28 -22.77
CA ASP A 263 19.54 6.67 -24.11
C ASP A 263 19.45 8.19 -24.28
N GLN A 264 20.61 8.81 -24.48
CA GLN A 264 20.68 10.25 -24.70
C GLN A 264 19.99 10.69 -26.00
N ASP A 265 19.93 9.80 -26.99
CA ASP A 265 19.40 10.10 -28.33
C ASP A 265 17.86 10.20 -28.32
N ASP A 266 17.20 9.62 -27.31
CA ASP A 266 15.74 9.64 -27.14
C ASP A 266 15.23 10.71 -26.17
N LEU A 267 16.12 11.34 -25.39
CA LEU A 267 15.76 12.29 -24.34
C LEU A 267 14.88 13.44 -24.81
N ALA A 268 15.17 14.00 -25.99
CA ALA A 268 14.41 15.13 -26.53
C ALA A 268 12.93 14.76 -26.71
N LEU A 269 12.66 13.54 -27.20
CA LEU A 269 11.32 13.03 -27.39
C LEU A 269 10.64 12.68 -26.06
N LEU A 270 11.37 12.02 -25.15
CA LEU A 270 10.86 11.68 -23.81
C LEU A 270 10.45 12.93 -23.02
N LEU A 271 11.24 14.01 -23.13
CA LEU A 271 10.94 15.30 -22.50
C LEU A 271 9.74 15.99 -23.15
N ALA A 272 9.69 16.02 -24.49
CA ALA A 272 8.58 16.65 -25.22
C ALA A 272 7.24 15.97 -24.93
N GLN A 273 7.24 14.66 -24.69
CA GLN A 273 6.05 13.87 -24.39
C GLN A 273 5.73 13.73 -22.90
N GLY A 274 6.63 14.18 -22.02
CA GLY A 274 6.48 14.02 -20.58
C GLY A 274 6.56 12.57 -20.10
N THR A 275 7.21 11.67 -20.85
CA THR A 275 7.31 10.23 -20.54
C THR A 275 8.58 9.87 -19.78
N LEU A 276 9.56 10.78 -19.68
CA LEU A 276 10.85 10.53 -19.02
C LEU A 276 10.70 9.92 -17.61
N ASP A 277 9.80 10.46 -16.78
CA ASP A 277 9.64 9.96 -15.40
C ASP A 277 9.10 8.53 -15.37
N ASN A 278 8.20 8.18 -16.29
CA ASN A 278 7.65 6.84 -16.39
C ASN A 278 8.69 5.84 -16.92
N VAL A 279 9.52 6.23 -17.90
CA VAL A 279 10.65 5.41 -18.36
C VAL A 279 11.61 5.15 -17.21
N VAL A 280 12.03 6.20 -16.49
CA VAL A 280 12.96 6.04 -15.36
C VAL A 280 12.38 5.17 -14.25
N LEU A 281 11.09 5.33 -13.95
CA LEU A 281 10.41 4.50 -12.96
C LEU A 281 10.33 3.04 -13.38
N HIS A 282 10.01 2.77 -14.65
CA HIS A 282 9.91 1.45 -15.25
C HIS A 282 11.23 0.69 -15.16
N GLU A 283 12.32 1.27 -15.66
CA GLU A 283 13.64 0.64 -15.68
C GLU A 283 14.16 0.33 -14.27
N MET A 284 13.90 1.22 -13.29
CA MET A 284 14.20 0.93 -11.89
C MET A 284 13.43 -0.30 -11.36
N GLY A 285 12.25 -0.59 -11.90
CA GLY A 285 11.49 -1.81 -11.62
C GLY A 285 12.24 -3.09 -12.05
N HIS A 286 12.90 -3.07 -13.21
CA HIS A 286 13.75 -4.19 -13.64
C HIS A 286 14.94 -4.43 -12.73
N ILE A 287 15.56 -3.34 -12.23
CA ILE A 287 16.64 -3.44 -11.24
C ILE A 287 16.16 -4.07 -9.94
N LEU A 288 14.94 -3.77 -9.52
CA LEU A 288 14.30 -4.36 -8.33
C LEU A 288 13.93 -5.84 -8.51
N GLY A 289 14.06 -6.38 -9.74
CA GLY A 289 13.88 -7.79 -10.04
C GLY A 289 12.62 -8.12 -10.84
N ILE A 290 11.78 -7.13 -11.13
CA ILE A 290 10.55 -7.33 -11.91
C ILE A 290 10.96 -7.74 -13.33
N GLY A 291 10.45 -8.88 -13.80
CA GLY A 291 10.79 -9.43 -15.12
C GLY A 291 12.20 -10.03 -15.24
N THR A 292 13.15 -9.67 -14.37
CA THR A 292 14.54 -10.14 -14.42
C THR A 292 14.81 -11.31 -13.47
N LEU A 293 14.15 -11.33 -12.29
CA LEU A 293 14.42 -12.27 -11.20
C LEU A 293 13.21 -13.09 -10.74
N TRP A 294 12.07 -13.04 -11.45
CA TRP A 294 10.87 -13.82 -11.13
C TRP A 294 11.12 -15.33 -10.93
N ASN A 295 12.02 -15.92 -11.73
CA ASN A 295 12.44 -17.32 -11.59
C ASN A 295 13.88 -17.49 -11.05
N TYR A 296 14.45 -16.46 -10.43
CA TYR A 296 15.72 -16.63 -9.74
C TYR A 296 15.49 -17.28 -8.37
N GLN A 297 15.76 -18.59 -8.30
CA GLN A 297 15.50 -19.46 -7.12
C GLN A 297 14.05 -19.33 -6.60
N ARG A 298 13.13 -19.13 -7.54
CA ARG A 298 11.69 -18.97 -7.38
C ARG A 298 11.00 -19.60 -8.60
N GLN A 299 9.69 -19.81 -8.52
CA GLN A 299 8.88 -20.35 -9.62
C GLN A 299 7.67 -19.46 -9.87
N LEU A 300 7.92 -18.17 -10.13
CA LEU A 300 6.88 -17.18 -10.32
C LEU A 300 6.47 -17.01 -11.78
N LEU A 301 7.31 -17.37 -12.75
CA LEU A 301 6.99 -17.30 -14.18
C LEU A 301 6.82 -18.72 -14.74
N VAL A 302 5.69 -18.97 -15.40
CA VAL A 302 5.35 -20.26 -16.02
C VAL A 302 5.14 -20.05 -17.52
N GLY A 303 5.54 -21.02 -18.34
CA GLY A 303 5.34 -20.95 -19.79
C GLY A 303 6.28 -19.98 -20.53
N ALA A 304 7.33 -19.48 -19.86
CA ALA A 304 8.39 -18.70 -20.50
C ALA A 304 8.93 -19.45 -21.73
N GLY A 305 9.21 -18.76 -22.83
CA GLY A 305 9.54 -19.46 -24.06
C GLY A 305 8.33 -19.85 -24.92
N GLY A 306 7.10 -19.84 -24.40
CA GLY A 306 5.89 -20.25 -25.13
C GLY A 306 4.93 -19.14 -25.56
N ASP A 307 3.76 -19.54 -26.07
CA ASP A 307 2.74 -18.62 -26.59
C ASP A 307 1.89 -17.95 -25.50
N ASP A 308 1.86 -18.50 -24.28
CA ASP A 308 1.05 -17.95 -23.18
C ASP A 308 1.79 -18.00 -21.83
N PRO A 309 2.91 -17.28 -21.68
CA PRO A 309 3.59 -17.12 -20.41
C PRO A 309 2.70 -16.38 -19.40
N SER A 310 2.78 -16.78 -18.13
CA SER A 310 2.04 -16.14 -17.05
C SER A 310 2.81 -16.11 -15.73
N PHE A 311 2.57 -15.08 -14.95
CA PHE A 311 3.08 -14.94 -13.60
C PHE A 311 2.12 -15.59 -12.60
N ASN A 312 2.66 -16.42 -11.71
CA ASN A 312 1.91 -17.31 -10.82
C ASN A 312 2.13 -17.00 -9.31
N GLY A 313 2.59 -15.80 -8.98
CA GLY A 313 2.63 -15.33 -7.59
C GLY A 313 1.23 -15.14 -7.01
N ALA A 314 1.04 -15.50 -5.74
CA ALA A 314 -0.27 -15.55 -5.12
C ALA A 314 -0.87 -14.15 -4.95
N GLU A 315 -0.05 -13.17 -4.56
CA GLU A 315 -0.49 -11.81 -4.29
C GLU A 315 -0.81 -11.06 -5.59
N ALA A 316 0.07 -11.12 -6.59
CA ALA A 316 -0.19 -10.51 -7.90
C ALA A 316 -1.47 -11.08 -8.53
N ARG A 317 -1.72 -12.39 -8.39
CA ARG A 317 -2.95 -13.04 -8.86
C ARG A 317 -4.19 -12.55 -8.12
N ALA A 318 -4.12 -12.38 -6.80
CA ALA A 318 -5.21 -11.83 -6.00
C ALA A 318 -5.55 -10.38 -6.42
N GLN A 319 -4.52 -9.56 -6.67
CA GLN A 319 -4.71 -8.19 -7.15
C GLN A 319 -5.25 -8.15 -8.58
N PHE A 320 -4.78 -9.04 -9.45
CA PHE A 320 -5.27 -9.15 -10.82
C PHE A 320 -6.75 -9.55 -10.85
N ALA A 321 -7.15 -10.55 -10.07
CA ALA A 321 -8.54 -11.02 -9.99
C ALA A 321 -9.51 -9.98 -9.39
N SER A 322 -9.01 -9.09 -8.52
CA SER A 322 -9.80 -8.02 -7.90
C SER A 322 -9.76 -6.70 -8.66
N THR A 323 -8.96 -6.59 -9.72
CA THR A 323 -8.84 -5.36 -10.51
C THR A 323 -10.12 -5.14 -11.33
N PRO A 324 -10.79 -3.99 -11.18
CA PRO A 324 -12.03 -3.73 -11.91
C PRO A 324 -11.85 -3.71 -13.42
N GLY A 325 -12.90 -4.09 -14.14
CA GLY A 325 -13.05 -3.80 -15.55
C GLY A 325 -12.94 -4.98 -16.51
N PHE A 326 -12.57 -6.16 -16.01
CA PHE A 326 -12.61 -7.40 -16.79
C PHE A 326 -12.63 -8.63 -15.86
N SER A 327 -13.23 -9.73 -16.30
CA SER A 327 -13.12 -11.03 -15.63
C SER A 327 -12.27 -11.96 -16.48
N PHE A 328 -11.07 -12.27 -16.00
CA PHE A 328 -10.14 -13.17 -16.67
C PHE A 328 -10.34 -14.61 -16.18
N ALA A 329 -10.48 -15.56 -17.10
CA ALA A 329 -10.73 -16.96 -16.78
C ALA A 329 -9.46 -17.79 -16.54
N GLY A 330 -8.28 -17.26 -16.89
CA GLY A 330 -7.00 -17.94 -16.68
C GLY A 330 -6.51 -17.87 -15.23
N VAL A 331 -5.60 -18.79 -14.89
CA VAL A 331 -5.15 -18.97 -13.50
C VAL A 331 -4.03 -18.00 -13.13
N GLY A 332 -3.16 -17.62 -14.07
CA GLY A 332 -2.02 -16.71 -13.86
C GLY A 332 -2.23 -15.31 -14.43
N VAL A 333 -1.35 -14.38 -14.06
CA VAL A 333 -1.32 -13.01 -14.59
C VAL A 333 -0.61 -13.03 -15.96
N PRO A 334 -1.23 -12.57 -17.06
CA PRO A 334 -0.62 -12.63 -18.39
C PRO A 334 0.70 -11.87 -18.51
N VAL A 335 1.74 -12.57 -18.94
CA VAL A 335 3.06 -12.01 -19.24
C VAL A 335 3.21 -11.86 -20.76
N GLU A 336 3.98 -10.87 -21.18
CA GLU A 336 4.22 -10.56 -22.58
C GLU A 336 4.84 -11.77 -23.29
N ASN A 337 4.23 -12.15 -24.41
CA ASN A 337 4.56 -13.36 -25.17
C ASN A 337 5.20 -13.03 -26.52
N SER A 338 5.30 -11.74 -26.83
CA SER A 338 5.84 -11.19 -28.08
C SER A 338 7.03 -10.27 -27.84
N GLY A 339 7.71 -9.85 -28.90
CA GLY A 339 8.90 -9.01 -28.82
C GLY A 339 10.19 -9.80 -28.67
N ALA A 340 11.29 -9.07 -28.46
CA ALA A 340 12.62 -9.65 -28.27
C ALA A 340 12.84 -10.08 -26.82
N THR A 341 14.01 -10.62 -26.49
CA THR A 341 14.29 -11.21 -25.17
C THR A 341 14.22 -10.23 -24.00
N GLY A 342 14.39 -8.92 -24.23
CA GLY A 342 14.16 -7.91 -23.19
C GLY A 342 12.68 -7.58 -22.96
N THR A 343 11.85 -7.71 -24.00
CA THR A 343 10.40 -7.45 -23.90
C THR A 343 9.63 -8.67 -23.39
N ARG A 344 9.84 -9.81 -24.06
CA ARG A 344 9.09 -11.04 -23.82
C ARG A 344 9.46 -11.64 -22.48
N ASP A 345 8.50 -12.30 -21.83
CA ASP A 345 8.70 -13.02 -20.57
C ASP A 345 9.06 -12.13 -19.35
N SER A 346 9.20 -10.82 -19.55
CA SER A 346 9.67 -9.87 -18.53
C SER A 346 8.73 -8.69 -18.29
N HIS A 347 7.67 -8.57 -19.09
CA HIS A 347 6.68 -7.51 -19.01
C HIS A 347 5.28 -8.06 -18.80
N TRP A 348 4.37 -7.24 -18.28
CA TRP A 348 2.95 -7.54 -18.39
C TRP A 348 2.50 -7.49 -19.85
N ARG A 349 1.60 -8.41 -20.22
CA ARG A 349 1.13 -8.51 -21.61
C ARG A 349 0.38 -7.25 -22.03
N ARG A 350 0.93 -6.50 -23.00
CA ARG A 350 0.36 -5.20 -23.40
C ARG A 350 -1.08 -5.30 -23.88
N SER A 351 -1.44 -6.37 -24.59
CA SER A 351 -2.81 -6.56 -25.08
C SER A 351 -3.87 -6.68 -23.97
N ILE A 352 -3.43 -6.95 -22.73
CA ILE A 352 -4.30 -7.01 -21.54
C ILE A 352 -4.10 -5.78 -20.65
N PHE A 353 -2.86 -5.35 -20.47
CA PHE A 353 -2.50 -4.32 -19.50
C PHE A 353 -2.48 -2.90 -20.06
N GLY A 354 -2.52 -2.74 -21.38
CA GLY A 354 -2.55 -1.44 -22.06
C GLY A 354 -1.41 -0.53 -21.61
N ASN A 355 -1.71 0.39 -20.70
CA ASN A 355 -0.80 1.43 -20.24
C ASN A 355 -0.18 1.20 -18.86
N GLU A 356 -0.32 0.03 -18.23
CA GLU A 356 0.34 -0.24 -16.94
C GLU A 356 1.86 0.05 -17.00
N LEU A 357 2.51 0.42 -15.88
CA LEU A 357 3.92 0.80 -15.88
C LEU A 357 4.86 -0.24 -16.49
N MET A 358 4.76 -1.51 -16.09
CA MET A 358 5.69 -2.61 -16.41
C MET A 358 5.26 -3.42 -17.63
N GLN A 359 4.59 -2.79 -18.60
CA GLN A 359 4.43 -3.30 -19.96
C GLN A 359 5.51 -2.70 -20.88
N GLY A 360 5.80 -3.34 -22.01
CA GLY A 360 6.99 -3.07 -22.85
C GLY A 360 6.98 -1.80 -23.73
N TYR A 361 6.24 -0.75 -23.37
CA TYR A 361 6.15 0.48 -24.18
C TYR A 361 6.05 1.76 -23.32
N ALA A 362 6.73 2.83 -23.72
CA ALA A 362 6.49 4.17 -23.20
C ALA A 362 5.35 4.86 -23.95
N GLN A 363 4.50 5.58 -23.22
CA GLN A 363 3.39 6.30 -23.84
C GLN A 363 2.92 7.52 -23.02
N PRO A 364 2.47 8.59 -23.69
CA PRO A 364 1.78 9.72 -23.06
C PRO A 364 0.44 9.31 -22.41
N GLY A 365 -0.11 10.21 -21.59
CA GLY A 365 -1.37 9.94 -20.86
C GLY A 365 -1.20 9.14 -19.57
N GLY A 366 0.06 8.84 -19.21
CA GLY A 366 0.45 8.21 -17.94
C GLY A 366 0.55 6.69 -18.00
N MET A 367 1.51 6.17 -17.23
CA MET A 367 1.74 4.73 -17.06
C MET A 367 1.60 4.34 -15.58
N PRO A 368 0.39 3.97 -15.10
CA PRO A 368 0.14 3.70 -13.70
C PRO A 368 0.89 2.46 -13.19
N LEU A 369 1.53 2.57 -12.03
CA LEU A 369 2.07 1.44 -11.29
C LEU A 369 0.94 0.71 -10.57
N SER A 370 0.48 -0.41 -11.11
CA SER A 370 -0.69 -1.11 -10.57
C SER A 370 -0.40 -1.87 -9.27
N ARG A 371 -1.47 -2.16 -8.52
CA ARG A 371 -1.40 -3.09 -7.37
C ARG A 371 -0.96 -4.50 -7.77
N ILE A 372 -1.09 -4.87 -9.05
CA ILE A 372 -0.63 -6.15 -9.60
C ILE A 372 0.90 -6.19 -9.61
N THR A 373 1.54 -5.13 -10.12
CA THR A 373 3.00 -4.96 -10.06
C THR A 373 3.51 -4.93 -8.63
N VAL A 374 2.84 -4.19 -7.72
CA VAL A 374 3.21 -4.20 -6.29
C VAL A 374 3.06 -5.59 -5.67
N GLY A 375 2.01 -6.33 -6.03
CA GLY A 375 1.82 -7.72 -5.61
C GLY A 375 2.95 -8.64 -6.06
N SER A 376 3.48 -8.43 -7.27
CA SER A 376 4.62 -9.21 -7.77
C SER A 376 5.89 -9.02 -6.91
N LEU A 377 6.09 -7.83 -6.34
CA LEU A 377 7.19 -7.57 -5.40
C LEU A 377 6.98 -8.30 -4.06
N ILE A 378 5.74 -8.40 -3.56
CA ILE A 378 5.41 -9.22 -2.38
C ILE A 378 5.73 -10.68 -2.66
N ASP A 379 5.33 -11.20 -3.81
CA ASP A 379 5.60 -12.58 -4.23
C ASP A 379 7.11 -12.85 -4.39
N MET A 380 7.90 -11.82 -4.70
CA MET A 380 9.36 -11.87 -4.69
C MET A 380 9.97 -11.83 -3.28
N GLY A 381 9.24 -11.36 -2.27
CA GLY A 381 9.69 -11.30 -0.88
C GLY A 381 10.01 -9.91 -0.35
N TYR A 382 9.63 -8.84 -1.06
CA TYR A 382 9.68 -7.48 -0.51
C TYR A 382 8.53 -7.26 0.48
N VAL A 383 8.79 -6.47 1.52
CA VAL A 383 7.73 -5.87 2.34
C VAL A 383 7.28 -4.59 1.66
N THR A 384 6.01 -4.54 1.25
CA THR A 384 5.47 -3.43 0.46
C THR A 384 4.21 -2.82 1.09
N ALA A 385 3.91 -1.57 0.71
CA ALA A 385 2.65 -0.92 0.95
C ALA A 385 1.84 -0.84 -0.34
N MET A 386 0.71 -1.54 -0.40
CA MET A 386 -0.21 -1.55 -1.55
C MET A 386 -0.76 -0.17 -1.91
N SER A 387 -0.82 0.73 -0.93
CA SER A 387 -1.19 2.12 -1.11
C SER A 387 -0.16 2.96 -1.87
N GLY A 388 1.05 2.42 -2.05
CA GLY A 388 2.05 2.92 -2.95
C GLY A 388 1.76 2.63 -4.42
N ALA A 389 0.69 1.94 -4.78
CA ALA A 389 0.24 1.77 -6.17
C ALA A 389 -0.62 2.95 -6.66
N ASP A 390 -0.78 3.07 -7.97
CA ASP A 390 -1.73 3.96 -8.63
C ASP A 390 -3.10 3.31 -8.80
N GLY A 391 -4.13 4.16 -8.98
CA GLY A 391 -5.43 3.71 -9.45
C GLY A 391 -5.31 3.11 -10.86
N TYR A 392 -5.72 1.86 -11.01
CA TYR A 392 -5.63 1.13 -12.27
C TYR A 392 -6.87 0.26 -12.49
N SER A 393 -7.35 0.20 -13.73
CA SER A 393 -8.47 -0.65 -14.14
C SER A 393 -8.31 -1.12 -15.58
N PHE A 394 -8.82 -2.31 -15.90
CA PHE A 394 -8.77 -2.82 -17.27
C PHE A 394 -9.69 -2.05 -18.22
N LEU A 395 -10.70 -1.34 -17.71
CA LEU A 395 -11.51 -0.43 -18.53
C LEU A 395 -10.70 0.76 -19.02
N THR A 396 -9.88 1.34 -18.13
CA THR A 396 -8.97 2.43 -18.50
C THR A 396 -7.94 1.91 -19.49
N ALA A 397 -7.33 0.76 -19.23
CA ALA A 397 -6.36 0.13 -20.13
C ALA A 397 -6.95 -0.13 -21.54
N ALA A 398 -8.15 -0.72 -21.61
CA ALA A 398 -8.82 -1.00 -22.88
C ALA A 398 -9.14 0.27 -23.69
N ARG A 399 -9.51 1.39 -23.02
CA ARG A 399 -9.73 2.68 -23.69
C ARG A 399 -8.45 3.25 -24.30
N VAL A 400 -7.33 3.10 -23.59
CA VAL A 400 -6.01 3.54 -24.08
C VAL A 400 -5.54 2.69 -25.28
N MET A 401 -5.95 1.42 -25.33
CA MET A 401 -5.65 0.53 -26.45
C MET A 401 -6.62 0.67 -27.64
N ALA A 402 -7.69 1.47 -27.50
CA ALA A 402 -8.65 1.67 -28.59
C ALA A 402 -8.02 2.47 -29.74
N PRO A 403 -8.35 2.15 -31.01
CA PRO A 403 -7.83 2.92 -32.15
C PRO A 403 -8.18 4.41 -32.06
N GLY A 404 -7.20 5.28 -32.32
CA GLY A 404 -7.42 6.73 -32.42
C GLY A 404 -7.44 7.50 -31.10
N THR A 405 -7.05 6.89 -29.97
CA THR A 405 -7.05 7.53 -28.63
C THR A 405 -5.66 7.93 -28.10
N SER A 406 -4.58 7.71 -28.86
CA SER A 406 -3.22 8.01 -28.39
C SER A 406 -2.91 9.51 -28.40
N GLU A 407 -2.65 10.08 -27.22
CA GLU A 407 -2.15 11.47 -27.05
C GLU A 407 -0.64 11.61 -27.37
N GLY A 408 -0.19 11.04 -28.49
CA GLY A 408 1.21 11.11 -28.95
C GLY A 408 1.78 9.76 -29.38
N THR A 409 3.10 9.72 -29.60
CA THR A 409 3.78 8.52 -30.11
C THR A 409 3.96 7.50 -29.00
N VAL A 410 3.43 6.29 -29.21
CA VAL A 410 3.76 5.11 -28.39
C VAL A 410 5.12 4.59 -28.86
N MET A 411 6.07 4.45 -27.94
CA MET A 411 7.42 3.98 -28.21
C MET A 411 7.63 2.62 -27.55
N SER A 412 8.18 1.66 -28.27
CA SER A 412 8.56 0.38 -27.64
C SER A 412 9.78 0.62 -26.74
N PHE A 413 9.85 -0.07 -25.61
CA PHE A 413 11.08 -0.12 -24.82
C PHE A 413 12.16 -1.01 -25.47
N GLY A 414 11.77 -1.88 -26.42
CA GLY A 414 12.70 -2.75 -27.12
C GLY A 414 13.33 -3.78 -26.18
N ASN A 415 14.67 -3.84 -26.18
CA ASN A 415 15.45 -4.67 -25.26
C ASN A 415 15.96 -3.84 -24.07
N ASP A 416 15.02 -3.35 -23.28
CA ASP A 416 15.23 -2.62 -22.01
C ASP A 416 15.87 -3.45 -20.90
N ILE A 417 15.75 -4.77 -20.93
CA ILE A 417 16.55 -5.61 -20.02
C ILE A 417 17.96 -5.80 -20.59
N ALA A 418 18.90 -5.05 -19.99
CA ALA A 418 20.30 -5.09 -20.37
C ALA A 418 20.95 -6.45 -20.03
N ALA A 419 21.72 -7.01 -20.96
CA ALA A 419 22.49 -8.22 -20.70
C ALA A 419 23.59 -7.94 -19.66
N ALA A 420 23.50 -8.64 -18.52
CA ALA A 420 24.44 -8.50 -17.41
C ALA A 420 24.74 -9.86 -16.75
N PRO A 421 25.95 -10.05 -16.20
CA PRO A 421 26.19 -11.18 -15.30
C PRO A 421 25.39 -10.98 -14.01
N LEU A 422 24.85 -12.08 -13.47
CA LEU A 422 24.21 -12.06 -12.15
C LEU A 422 25.10 -12.81 -11.16
N PHE A 423 25.50 -12.11 -10.10
CA PHE A 423 26.27 -12.64 -9.00
C PHE A 423 25.41 -12.72 -7.74
N GLU A 424 25.56 -13.82 -7.00
CA GLU A 424 25.01 -13.98 -5.66
C GLU A 424 26.11 -13.67 -4.63
N VAL A 425 25.78 -12.83 -3.65
CA VAL A 425 26.71 -12.34 -2.64
C VAL A 425 26.28 -12.85 -1.27
N GLU A 426 27.21 -13.53 -0.60
CA GLU A 426 27.04 -14.06 0.75
C GLU A 426 27.30 -12.97 1.80
N ARG A 427 26.80 -13.17 3.03
CA ARG A 427 27.00 -12.22 4.14
C ARG A 427 28.48 -11.98 4.49
N ASN A 428 29.36 -12.92 4.19
CA ASN A 428 30.80 -12.79 4.40
C ASN A 428 31.52 -12.02 3.27
N GLY A 429 30.77 -11.48 2.29
CA GLY A 429 31.30 -10.73 1.15
C GLY A 429 31.82 -11.61 0.01
N SER A 430 31.81 -12.94 0.14
CA SER A 430 32.12 -13.83 -0.98
C SER A 430 31.00 -13.78 -2.02
N ARG A 431 31.37 -13.94 -3.30
CA ARG A 431 30.43 -13.88 -4.41
C ARG A 431 30.60 -15.04 -5.37
N ARG A 432 29.52 -15.43 -6.02
CA ARG A 432 29.49 -16.48 -7.05
C ARG A 432 28.65 -16.04 -8.24
N LEU A 433 29.13 -16.28 -9.44
CA LEU A 433 28.34 -16.10 -10.66
C LEU A 433 27.22 -17.17 -10.70
N VAL A 434 25.96 -16.74 -10.77
CA VAL A 434 24.78 -17.62 -10.72
C VAL A 434 23.98 -17.65 -12.01
N ARG A 435 24.06 -16.58 -12.81
CA ARG A 435 23.73 -16.64 -14.23
C ARG A 435 24.95 -16.16 -14.99
N PRO A 436 25.49 -16.96 -15.94
CA PRO A 436 26.42 -16.42 -16.93
C PRO A 436 25.77 -15.23 -17.64
N ARG A 437 26.54 -14.45 -18.39
CA ARG A 437 25.98 -13.54 -19.41
C ARG A 437 25.10 -14.37 -20.37
N LEU A 438 23.84 -14.60 -20.02
CA LEU A 438 22.89 -15.37 -20.80
C LEU A 438 22.03 -14.35 -21.54
N ARG A 439 22.24 -14.34 -22.85
CA ARG A 439 21.46 -13.60 -23.84
C ARG A 439 20.20 -14.37 -24.17
#